data_AF-X1QUP2-F1
#
_entry.id   AF-X1QUP2-F1
#
_cell.length_a   1.000
_cell.length_b   1.000
_cell.length_c   1.000
_cell.angle_alpha   90.00
_cell.angle_beta   90.00
_cell.angle_gamma   90.00
#
_symmetry.space_group_name_H-M   'P 1'
#
loop_
_entity.id
_entity.type
_entity.pdbx_description
1 polymer ?
#
loop_
_entity_poly.entity_id
_entity_poly.type
_entity_poly.pdbx_seq_one_letter_code
_entity_poly.pdbx_strand_id
1 'polypeptide(L)'
;GTGDISANYRIRLHCYIYRKEELAAIATVIPGLAALRDIARRRTIPVDKAAIRLTYDNWDKLPGGLLQSVPRINPFITWSRNEEDTTPNVDYSFRAVLATIDTAKPWQELYFNYEDGSKILIVNGLGVRAPTDSNIKDVCLVINGDDHPRYRIPIDMTSLGTGGAEKNNPLHFGSLYSFANVPLFKPIPKFDKPYIVDREIAEVVIRDDGTAVPADEIMLALSGVKIELV
;
A
#
# COMPACT_ATOMS: atom_id res chain seq x y z
N GLY A 1 2.96 1.54 -17.71
CA GLY A 1 2.56 2.79 -18.39
C GLY A 1 3.80 3.60 -18.59
N THR A 2 4.42 3.42 -19.75
CA THR A 2 5.64 4.08 -20.24
C THR A 2 5.30 5.46 -20.77
N GLY A 3 4.81 6.32 -19.89
CA GLY A 3 4.48 7.70 -20.21
C GLY A 3 4.94 8.54 -19.03
N ASP A 4 6.18 9.01 -19.11
CA ASP A 4 6.64 10.08 -18.23
C ASP A 4 5.69 11.26 -18.36
N ILE A 5 5.49 11.98 -17.25
CA ILE A 5 4.78 13.25 -17.27
C ILE A 5 5.72 14.29 -17.93
N SER A 6 5.77 14.25 -19.26
CA SER A 6 6.63 15.08 -20.11
C SER A 6 5.96 16.40 -20.52
N ALA A 7 4.67 16.55 -20.24
CA ALA A 7 3.88 17.75 -20.50
C ALA A 7 3.50 18.45 -19.19
N ASN A 8 3.29 19.78 -19.27
CA ASN A 8 2.74 20.55 -18.17
C ASN A 8 1.37 19.99 -17.77
N TYR A 9 1.21 19.64 -16.49
CA TYR A 9 -0.02 19.11 -15.94
C TYR A 9 -0.46 19.96 -14.74
N ARG A 10 -1.75 19.89 -14.41
CA ARG A 10 -2.33 20.57 -13.25
C ARG A 10 -3.01 19.54 -12.36
N ILE A 11 -2.55 19.43 -11.12
CA ILE A 11 -3.27 18.73 -10.07
C ILE A 11 -4.29 19.71 -9.48
N ARG A 12 -5.58 19.34 -9.48
CA ARG A 12 -6.62 20.07 -8.74
C ARG A 12 -7.03 19.24 -7.53
N LEU A 13 -6.69 19.74 -6.34
CA LEU A 13 -7.14 19.15 -5.08
C LEU A 13 -8.46 19.80 -4.69
N HIS A 14 -9.49 18.97 -4.49
CA HIS A 14 -10.77 19.40 -3.93
C HIS A 14 -10.77 19.06 -2.44
N CYS A 15 -10.49 20.07 -1.61
CA CYS A 15 -10.44 19.93 -0.16
C CYS A 15 -11.60 20.69 0.48
N TYR A 16 -12.12 20.16 1.59
CA TYR A 16 -12.99 20.92 2.46
C TYR A 16 -12.13 21.90 3.26
N ILE A 17 -12.44 23.18 3.16
CA ILE A 17 -11.84 24.23 3.98
C ILE A 17 -12.80 24.47 5.14
N TYR A 18 -12.35 24.20 6.36
CA TYR A 18 -13.11 24.47 7.57
C TYR A 18 -12.65 25.78 8.21
N ARG A 19 -13.60 26.65 8.54
CA ARG A 19 -13.33 27.80 9.39
C ARG A 19 -13.21 27.38 10.85
N LYS A 20 -12.51 28.17 11.66
CA LYS A 20 -12.24 27.86 13.07
C LYS A 20 -13.52 27.58 13.86
N GLU A 21 -14.56 28.36 13.59
CA GLU A 21 -15.89 28.27 14.20
C GLU A 21 -16.70 27.04 13.75
N GLU A 22 -16.37 26.45 12.60
CA GLU A 22 -17.07 25.27 12.06
C GLU A 22 -16.53 23.96 12.66
N LEU A 23 -15.34 23.97 13.27
CA LEU A 23 -14.71 22.77 13.83
C LEU A 23 -15.53 22.09 14.92
N ALA A 24 -16.20 22.87 15.77
CA ALA A 24 -17.03 22.35 16.85
C ALA A 24 -18.26 21.58 16.33
N ALA A 25 -18.70 21.85 15.09
CA ALA A 25 -19.80 21.12 14.46
C ALA A 25 -19.37 19.74 13.93
N ILE A 26 -18.07 19.50 13.75
CA ILE A 26 -17.54 18.20 13.33
C ILE A 26 -17.47 17.26 14.55
N ALA A 27 -16.74 17.69 15.58
CA ALA A 27 -16.60 16.99 16.85
C ALA A 27 -15.92 17.90 17.88
N THR A 28 -16.07 17.61 19.17
CA THR A 28 -15.33 18.31 20.23
C THR A 28 -13.95 17.70 20.46
N VAL A 29 -13.84 16.38 20.27
CA VAL A 29 -12.65 15.57 20.57
C VAL A 29 -12.54 14.47 19.53
N ILE A 30 -11.33 14.25 19.02
CA ILE A 30 -10.99 13.03 18.30
C ILE A 30 -10.61 11.98 19.35
N PRO A 31 -11.30 10.82 19.39
CA PRO A 31 -11.05 9.80 20.39
C PRO A 31 -9.62 9.29 20.28
N GLY A 32 -9.06 8.93 21.44
CA GLY A 32 -7.78 8.24 21.50
C GLY A 32 -7.87 6.82 20.95
N LEU A 33 -6.71 6.20 20.77
CA LEU A 33 -6.58 4.80 20.36
C LEU A 33 -5.76 4.06 21.42
N ALA A 34 -6.44 3.35 22.31
CA ALA A 34 -5.78 2.57 23.37
C ALA A 34 -5.04 1.37 22.78
N ALA A 35 -5.70 0.60 21.92
CA ALA A 35 -5.13 -0.60 21.32
C ALA A 35 -5.77 -0.93 19.96
N LEU A 36 -5.04 -1.68 19.14
CA LEU A 36 -5.56 -2.37 17.96
C LEU A 36 -5.92 -3.81 18.32
N ARG A 37 -7.06 -4.28 17.82
CA ARG A 37 -7.49 -5.67 18.00
C ARG A 37 -7.34 -6.42 16.69
N ASP A 38 -6.38 -7.34 16.65
CA ASP A 38 -6.21 -8.29 15.56
C ASP A 38 -7.05 -9.52 15.86
N ILE A 39 -8.27 -9.53 15.33
CA ILE A 39 -9.23 -10.61 15.57
C ILE A 39 -8.76 -11.92 14.92
N ALA A 40 -8.11 -11.84 13.75
CA ALA A 40 -7.66 -13.00 13.00
C ALA A 40 -6.56 -13.76 13.75
N ARG A 41 -5.61 -13.03 14.35
CA ARG A 41 -4.50 -13.60 15.13
C ARG A 41 -4.72 -13.62 16.64
N ARG A 42 -5.92 -13.23 17.10
CA ARG A 42 -6.33 -13.22 18.52
C ARG A 42 -5.38 -12.44 19.43
N ARG A 43 -4.86 -11.30 18.96
CA ARG A 43 -3.97 -10.43 19.75
C ARG A 43 -4.54 -9.02 19.91
N THR A 44 -4.14 -8.36 20.99
CA THR A 44 -4.40 -6.95 21.27
C THR A 44 -3.07 -6.24 21.33
N ILE A 45 -2.88 -5.23 20.48
CA ILE A 45 -1.62 -4.50 20.35
C ILE A 45 -1.81 -3.12 21.00
N PRO A 46 -1.11 -2.81 22.10
CA PRO A 46 -1.21 -1.50 22.74
C PRO A 46 -0.67 -0.40 21.83
N VAL A 47 -1.38 0.72 21.81
CA VAL A 47 -0.97 1.94 21.09
C VAL A 47 -0.88 3.12 22.05
N ASP A 48 -1.85 3.27 22.97
CA ASP A 48 -1.88 4.32 24.00
C ASP A 48 -1.88 5.77 23.45
N LYS A 49 -2.56 6.00 22.33
CA LYS A 49 -2.76 7.35 21.79
C LYS A 49 -3.84 8.07 22.58
N ALA A 50 -3.47 9.15 23.26
CA ALA A 50 -4.42 10.01 23.97
C ALA A 50 -5.43 10.69 23.02
N ALA A 51 -6.63 10.95 23.54
CA ALA A 51 -7.63 11.74 22.84
C ALA A 51 -7.16 13.19 22.64
N ILE A 52 -7.51 13.80 21.51
CA ILE A 52 -7.08 15.16 21.16
C ILE A 52 -8.31 16.03 20.97
N ARG A 53 -8.34 17.16 21.67
CA ARG A 53 -9.42 18.15 21.50
C ARG A 53 -9.35 18.73 20.09
N LEU A 54 -10.47 18.71 19.38
CA LEU A 54 -10.56 19.25 18.02
C LEU A 54 -10.64 20.78 18.10
N THR A 55 -9.49 21.43 17.97
CA THR A 55 -9.37 22.89 17.91
C THR A 55 -8.43 23.27 16.78
N TYR A 56 -8.52 24.53 16.33
CA TYR A 56 -7.61 25.07 15.32
C TYR A 56 -6.13 24.90 15.73
N ASP A 57 -5.80 25.19 16.99
CA ASP A 57 -4.42 25.13 17.51
C ASP A 57 -3.89 23.68 17.71
N ASN A 58 -4.75 22.67 17.56
CA ASN A 58 -4.38 21.26 17.64
C ASN A 58 -4.58 20.53 16.31
N TRP A 59 -4.95 21.24 15.24
CA TRP A 59 -5.29 20.65 13.95
C TRP A 59 -4.12 19.85 13.35
N ASP A 60 -2.90 20.39 13.48
CA ASP A 60 -1.65 19.74 13.06
C ASP A 60 -1.17 18.62 13.99
N LYS A 61 -1.82 18.42 15.14
CA LYS A 61 -1.54 17.33 16.09
C LYS A 61 -2.50 16.15 15.93
N LEU A 62 -3.51 16.27 15.08
CA LEU A 62 -4.43 15.18 14.75
C LEU A 62 -3.71 14.05 13.99
N PRO A 63 -4.27 12.83 13.93
CA PRO A 63 -3.78 11.78 13.02
C PRO A 63 -3.60 12.29 11.58
N GLY A 64 -2.44 12.02 10.99
CA GLY A 64 -1.98 12.55 9.70
C GLY A 64 -1.38 13.97 9.75
N GLY A 65 -1.44 14.64 10.90
CA GLY A 65 -0.85 15.96 11.13
C GLY A 65 0.66 15.92 11.36
N LEU A 66 1.34 17.01 11.02
CA LEU A 66 2.81 17.11 11.09
C LEU A 66 3.36 17.15 12.52
N LEU A 67 2.64 17.76 13.46
CA LEU A 67 3.11 18.00 14.83
C LEU A 67 2.56 17.00 15.86
N GLN A 68 2.22 15.79 15.41
CA GLN A 68 1.79 14.72 16.29
C GLN A 68 2.88 14.34 17.30
N SER A 69 2.51 14.27 18.58
CA SER A 69 3.27 13.52 19.57
C SER A 69 3.15 12.03 19.27
N VAL A 70 4.20 11.28 19.60
CA VAL A 70 4.16 9.81 19.63
C VAL A 70 3.05 9.37 20.62
N PRO A 71 2.23 8.35 20.31
CA PRO A 71 2.16 7.64 19.03
C PRO A 71 1.71 8.51 17.85
N ARG A 72 2.40 8.41 16.71
CA ARG A 72 2.03 9.13 15.47
C ARG A 72 1.29 8.19 14.55
N ILE A 73 0.10 8.58 14.11
CA ILE A 73 -0.74 7.77 13.22
C ILE A 73 -0.79 8.48 11.88
N ASN A 74 -0.22 7.87 10.83
CA ASN A 74 -0.10 8.49 9.52
C ASN A 74 -0.70 7.61 8.43
N PRO A 75 -1.34 8.19 7.40
CA PRO A 75 -1.63 7.44 6.19
C PRO A 75 -0.33 6.91 5.60
N PHE A 76 -0.38 5.71 5.06
CA PHE A 76 0.75 5.04 4.45
C PHE A 76 0.43 4.71 3.00
N ILE A 77 1.33 5.10 2.10
CA ILE A 77 1.35 4.67 0.72
C ILE A 77 2.80 4.51 0.31
N THR A 78 3.12 3.40 -0.33
CA THR A 78 4.43 3.18 -0.94
C THR A 78 4.25 2.36 -2.21
N TRP A 79 5.28 2.32 -3.04
CA TRP A 79 5.29 1.57 -4.28
C TRP A 79 6.70 1.13 -4.62
N SER A 80 6.78 0.13 -5.48
CA SER A 80 8.05 -0.44 -5.93
C SER A 80 7.97 -0.88 -7.37
N ARG A 81 9.13 -1.06 -7.99
CA ARG A 81 9.31 -1.62 -9.32
C ARG A 81 10.42 -2.66 -9.27
N ASN A 82 10.28 -3.72 -10.05
CA ASN A 82 11.31 -4.74 -10.16
C ASN A 82 12.51 -4.18 -10.95
N GLU A 83 13.71 -4.25 -10.39
CA GLU A 83 14.94 -3.78 -11.05
C GLU A 83 15.56 -4.86 -11.94
N GLU A 84 15.37 -6.12 -11.53
CA GLU A 84 15.92 -7.30 -12.22
C GLU A 84 14.79 -8.20 -12.73
N ASP A 85 15.11 -9.03 -13.72
CA ASP A 85 14.23 -10.08 -14.21
C ASP A 85 13.83 -11.03 -13.05
N THR A 86 12.59 -11.52 -13.07
CA THR A 86 12.20 -12.57 -12.10
C THR A 86 12.91 -13.88 -12.42
N THR A 87 13.11 -14.71 -11.40
CA THR A 87 13.61 -16.07 -11.60
C THR A 87 12.43 -17.04 -11.71
N PRO A 88 12.36 -17.88 -12.76
CA PRO A 88 11.25 -18.79 -12.99
C PRO A 88 10.79 -19.58 -11.77
N ASN A 89 9.51 -19.45 -11.41
CA ASN A 89 8.84 -20.09 -10.27
C ASN A 89 9.47 -19.78 -8.88
N VAL A 90 10.28 -18.74 -8.75
CA VAL A 90 10.89 -18.31 -7.48
C VAL A 90 10.20 -17.05 -6.98
N ASP A 91 10.08 -16.91 -5.66
CA ASP A 91 9.55 -15.69 -5.05
C ASP A 91 10.50 -14.52 -5.28
N TYR A 92 9.96 -13.46 -5.89
CA TYR A 92 10.64 -12.20 -6.08
C TYR A 92 10.18 -11.24 -4.99
N SER A 93 11.10 -10.90 -4.08
CA SER A 93 10.88 -9.93 -3.00
C SER A 93 11.47 -8.57 -3.38
N PHE A 94 10.78 -7.47 -3.08
CA PHE A 94 11.16 -6.10 -3.47
C PHE A 94 12.04 -5.45 -2.41
N ARG A 95 13.35 -5.71 -2.46
CA ARG A 95 14.32 -5.40 -1.41
C ARG A 95 15.61 -4.81 -1.98
N ALA A 96 16.06 -3.70 -1.39
CA ALA A 96 17.31 -3.05 -1.79
C ALA A 96 18.52 -3.98 -1.56
N VAL A 97 18.52 -4.74 -0.46
CA VAL A 97 19.62 -5.68 -0.12
C VAL A 97 19.75 -6.82 -1.14
N LEU A 98 18.65 -7.18 -1.82
CA LEU A 98 18.66 -8.22 -2.85
C LEU A 98 18.90 -7.66 -4.26
N ALA A 99 19.08 -6.34 -4.40
CA ALA A 99 19.17 -5.63 -5.67
C ALA A 99 17.96 -5.89 -6.62
N THR A 100 16.80 -6.26 -6.06
CA THR A 100 15.55 -6.48 -6.80
C THR A 100 14.72 -5.20 -6.97
N ILE A 101 15.22 -4.09 -6.44
CA ILE A 101 14.71 -2.72 -6.65
C ILE A 101 15.91 -1.80 -6.89
N ASP A 102 15.65 -0.62 -7.45
CA ASP A 102 16.66 0.43 -7.58
C ASP A 102 17.28 0.79 -6.20
N THR A 103 18.53 0.40 -6.00
CA THR A 103 19.26 0.62 -4.75
C THR A 103 19.52 2.10 -4.44
N ALA A 104 19.41 3.00 -5.42
CA ALA A 104 19.43 4.44 -5.21
C ALA A 104 18.09 4.97 -4.65
N LYS A 105 17.03 4.15 -4.67
CA LYS A 105 15.69 4.47 -4.17
C LYS A 105 15.24 3.46 -3.10
N PRO A 106 15.98 3.28 -1.97
CA PRO A 106 15.65 2.29 -0.95
C PRO A 106 14.29 2.54 -0.27
N TRP A 107 13.75 3.75 -0.38
CA TRP A 107 12.40 4.10 0.06
C TRP A 107 11.28 3.38 -0.72
N GLN A 108 11.59 2.72 -1.83
CA GLN A 108 10.68 1.87 -2.62
C GLN A 108 10.62 0.43 -2.12
N GLU A 109 11.37 0.08 -1.07
CA GLU A 109 11.36 -1.27 -0.52
C GLU A 109 9.96 -1.63 0.02
N LEU A 110 9.51 -2.85 -0.31
CA LEU A 110 8.28 -3.44 0.23
C LEU A 110 8.61 -4.54 1.22
N TYR A 111 9.65 -4.32 2.01
CA TYR A 111 10.09 -5.15 3.12
C TYR A 111 10.12 -4.27 4.38
N PHE A 112 9.52 -4.79 5.44
CA PHE A 112 9.27 -4.07 6.68
C PHE A 112 9.75 -4.94 7.84
N ASN A 113 10.92 -4.64 8.38
CA ASN A 113 11.36 -5.23 9.64
C ASN A 113 10.92 -4.35 10.81
N TYR A 114 9.85 -4.75 11.49
CA TYR A 114 9.32 -4.08 12.70
C TYR A 114 9.46 -4.94 13.95
N GLU A 115 10.42 -5.86 13.99
CA GLU A 115 10.69 -6.71 15.15
C GLU A 115 10.99 -5.90 16.42
N ASP A 116 11.54 -4.69 16.26
CA ASP A 116 11.84 -3.77 17.36
C ASP A 116 10.60 -3.21 18.06
N GLY A 117 9.40 -3.39 17.49
CA GLY A 117 8.14 -2.86 18.03
C GLY A 117 8.06 -1.33 18.02
N SER A 118 8.92 -0.64 17.26
CA SER A 118 8.89 0.82 17.12
C SER A 118 7.75 1.30 16.23
N LYS A 119 7.24 0.43 15.36
CA LYS A 119 6.25 0.75 14.34
C LYS A 119 5.23 -0.37 14.19
N ILE A 120 4.02 0.03 13.84
CA ILE A 120 2.95 -0.87 13.40
C ILE A 120 2.57 -0.45 11.98
N LEU A 121 2.45 -1.41 11.06
CA LEU A 121 1.87 -1.18 9.74
C LEU A 121 0.55 -1.93 9.62
N ILE A 122 -0.50 -1.20 9.29
CA ILE A 122 -1.79 -1.73 8.90
C ILE A 122 -1.87 -1.65 7.38
N VAL A 123 -1.74 -2.78 6.69
CA VAL A 123 -1.87 -2.87 5.24
C VAL A 123 -3.34 -3.04 4.87
N ASN A 124 -3.89 -2.06 4.16
CA ASN A 124 -5.28 -2.05 3.75
C ASN A 124 -5.48 -2.51 2.30
N GLY A 125 -4.48 -2.34 1.46
CA GLY A 125 -4.60 -2.65 0.03
C GLY A 125 -3.27 -2.90 -0.64
N LEU A 126 -3.35 -3.68 -1.70
CA LEU A 126 -2.26 -4.11 -2.55
C LEU A 126 -2.68 -3.94 -4.01
N GLY A 127 -1.87 -3.20 -4.76
CA GLY A 127 -2.04 -3.01 -6.19
C GLY A 127 -0.89 -3.66 -6.92
N VAL A 128 -1.21 -4.34 -8.02
CA VAL A 128 -0.24 -4.91 -8.97
C VAL A 128 -0.51 -4.27 -10.31
N ARG A 129 0.52 -3.76 -10.96
CA ARG A 129 0.46 -3.30 -12.34
C ARG A 129 1.54 -4.02 -13.11
N ALA A 130 1.13 -4.75 -14.13
CA ALA A 130 2.01 -5.48 -15.02
C ALA A 130 1.46 -5.37 -16.46
N PRO A 131 2.29 -5.59 -17.50
CA PRO A 131 1.83 -5.69 -18.87
C PRO A 131 0.78 -6.79 -19.06
N THR A 132 -0.04 -6.64 -20.08
CA THR A 132 -1.12 -7.57 -20.44
C THR A 132 -0.64 -8.99 -20.75
N ASP A 133 0.60 -9.10 -21.21
CA ASP A 133 1.29 -10.36 -21.54
C ASP A 133 2.39 -10.69 -20.51
N SER A 134 2.28 -10.15 -19.29
CA SER A 134 3.20 -10.48 -18.21
C SER A 134 3.04 -11.92 -17.75
N ASN A 135 4.17 -12.59 -17.51
CA ASN A 135 4.25 -13.95 -16.98
C ASN A 135 4.02 -14.00 -15.46
N ILE A 136 3.54 -12.91 -14.84
CA ILE A 136 3.22 -12.90 -13.41
C ILE A 136 2.05 -13.85 -13.12
N LYS A 137 2.24 -14.74 -12.16
CA LYS A 137 1.27 -15.76 -11.77
C LYS A 137 0.47 -15.35 -10.55
N ASP A 138 1.16 -14.95 -9.49
CA ASP A 138 0.53 -14.63 -8.22
C ASP A 138 1.33 -13.62 -7.37
N VAL A 139 0.66 -13.06 -6.37
CA VAL A 139 1.23 -12.11 -5.39
C VAL A 139 0.69 -12.41 -4.00
N CYS A 140 1.48 -12.14 -2.97
CA CYS A 140 0.99 -12.09 -1.59
C CYS A 140 1.78 -11.10 -0.74
N LEU A 141 1.21 -10.77 0.41
CA LEU A 141 1.92 -10.16 1.53
C LEU A 141 2.38 -11.29 2.46
N VAL A 142 3.67 -11.50 2.60
CA VAL A 142 4.22 -12.44 3.58
C VAL A 142 4.37 -11.71 4.91
N ILE A 143 3.81 -12.24 5.99
CA ILE A 143 3.97 -11.69 7.34
C ILE A 143 4.43 -12.82 8.24
N ASN A 144 5.60 -12.65 8.85
CA ASN A 144 6.22 -13.66 9.71
C ASN A 144 6.35 -15.05 9.03
N GLY A 145 6.64 -15.05 7.72
CA GLY A 145 6.77 -16.27 6.91
C GLY A 145 5.46 -16.85 6.36
N ASP A 146 4.30 -16.33 6.77
CA ASP A 146 3.00 -16.81 6.31
C ASP A 146 2.42 -15.92 5.20
N ASP A 147 1.87 -16.53 4.16
CA ASP A 147 1.18 -15.84 3.06
C ASP A 147 -0.14 -15.19 3.54
N HIS A 148 -0.33 -13.92 3.19
CA HIS A 148 -1.53 -13.14 3.44
C HIS A 148 -2.06 -12.51 2.14
N PRO A 149 -3.32 -12.78 1.75
CA PRO A 149 -4.21 -13.82 2.29
C PRO A 149 -3.59 -15.23 2.25
N ARG A 150 -4.17 -16.17 3.02
CA ARG A 150 -3.67 -17.56 3.17
C ARG A 150 -3.32 -18.23 1.83
N TYR A 151 -4.05 -17.87 0.79
CA TYR A 151 -3.75 -18.26 -0.58
C TYR A 151 -3.27 -17.03 -1.33
N ARG A 152 -2.21 -17.18 -2.09
CA ARG A 152 -1.69 -16.13 -2.96
C ARG A 152 -2.77 -15.68 -3.94
N ILE A 153 -2.80 -14.39 -4.23
CA ILE A 153 -3.78 -13.81 -5.13
C ILE A 153 -3.29 -14.06 -6.56
N PRO A 154 -4.01 -14.86 -7.36
CA PRO A 154 -3.62 -15.08 -8.74
C PRO A 154 -3.77 -13.77 -9.52
N ILE A 155 -2.74 -13.42 -10.28
CA ILE A 155 -2.79 -12.36 -11.27
C ILE A 155 -3.23 -13.02 -12.57
N ASP A 156 -4.51 -13.36 -12.61
CA ASP A 156 -5.07 -14.05 -13.76
C ASP A 156 -5.30 -13.08 -14.91
N MET A 157 -4.32 -13.04 -15.80
CA MET A 157 -4.44 -12.30 -17.03
C MET A 157 -5.36 -13.05 -18.03
N THR A 158 -5.64 -14.33 -17.87
CA THR A 158 -6.21 -15.19 -18.92
C THR A 158 -7.70 -15.58 -18.80
N SER A 159 -8.32 -15.66 -17.62
CA SER A 159 -9.51 -16.52 -17.44
C SER A 159 -10.92 -15.92 -17.61
N LEU A 160 -11.09 -14.66 -18.03
CA LEU A 160 -12.43 -14.06 -18.11
C LEU A 160 -12.96 -13.80 -19.53
N GLY A 161 -12.37 -14.45 -20.54
CA GLY A 161 -12.99 -14.60 -21.88
C GLY A 161 -13.33 -13.31 -22.62
N THR A 162 -12.75 -12.17 -22.23
CA THR A 162 -13.02 -10.86 -22.82
C THR A 162 -11.76 -10.40 -23.57
N GLY A 163 -11.84 -10.39 -24.90
CA GLY A 163 -10.76 -9.87 -25.74
C GLY A 163 -10.59 -8.36 -25.56
N GLY A 164 -9.36 -7.92 -25.29
CA GLY A 164 -8.99 -6.52 -25.08
C GLY A 164 -7.65 -6.40 -24.34
N ALA A 165 -6.99 -5.25 -24.46
CA ALA A 165 -5.61 -5.00 -23.97
C ALA A 165 -5.44 -4.93 -22.44
N GLU A 166 -6.41 -5.38 -21.65
CA GLU A 166 -6.35 -5.46 -20.18
C GLU A 166 -6.96 -6.78 -19.72
N LYS A 167 -6.29 -7.88 -20.08
CA LYS A 167 -6.36 -9.16 -19.39
C LYS A 167 -6.51 -8.94 -17.87
N ASN A 168 -7.55 -9.52 -17.27
CA ASN A 168 -8.24 -9.03 -16.07
C ASN A 168 -7.46 -9.17 -14.74
N ASN A 169 -6.42 -8.34 -14.54
CA ASN A 169 -5.74 -8.23 -13.25
C ASN A 169 -6.68 -7.67 -12.16
N PRO A 170 -7.11 -8.48 -11.17
CA PRO A 170 -8.04 -8.03 -10.13
C PRO A 170 -7.42 -6.91 -9.27
N LEU A 171 -6.10 -6.94 -9.12
CA LEU A 171 -5.32 -5.99 -8.34
C LEU A 171 -4.81 -4.80 -9.17
N HIS A 172 -5.27 -4.63 -10.42
CA HIS A 172 -4.87 -3.48 -11.24
C HIS A 172 -5.19 -2.16 -10.53
N PHE A 173 -4.26 -1.21 -10.62
CA PHE A 173 -4.38 0.14 -10.08
C PHE A 173 -3.75 1.16 -11.02
N GLY A 174 -4.12 2.43 -10.82
CA GLY A 174 -3.62 3.53 -11.63
C GLY A 174 -4.46 3.76 -12.88
N SER A 175 -3.82 4.26 -13.93
CA SER A 175 -4.49 4.56 -15.20
C SER A 175 -5.08 3.30 -15.83
N LEU A 176 -6.33 3.39 -16.22
CA LEU A 176 -7.02 2.44 -17.10
C LEU A 176 -7.00 2.97 -18.53
N TYR A 177 -7.13 2.06 -19.51
CA TYR A 177 -7.38 2.43 -20.89
C TYR A 177 -8.70 3.21 -20.99
N SER A 178 -8.68 4.36 -21.68
CA SER A 178 -9.84 5.24 -21.73
C SER A 178 -10.96 4.59 -22.54
N PHE A 179 -12.15 4.45 -21.96
CA PHE A 179 -13.36 4.39 -22.76
C PHE A 179 -13.72 5.84 -23.14
N ALA A 180 -13.78 6.14 -24.44
CA ALA A 180 -14.13 7.47 -24.97
C ALA A 180 -13.20 8.66 -24.58
N ASN A 181 -11.88 8.46 -24.54
CA ASN A 181 -10.87 9.50 -24.23
C ASN A 181 -11.00 10.15 -22.84
N VAL A 182 -11.73 9.54 -21.91
CA VAL A 182 -11.76 9.97 -20.51
C VAL A 182 -10.66 9.22 -19.75
N PRO A 183 -9.68 9.91 -19.14
CA PRO A 183 -8.70 9.24 -18.29
C PRO A 183 -9.40 8.69 -17.06
N LEU A 184 -9.43 7.35 -16.95
CA LEU A 184 -9.98 6.65 -15.80
C LEU A 184 -8.82 6.21 -14.90
N PHE A 185 -9.00 6.39 -13.59
CA PHE A 185 -8.01 5.99 -12.59
C PHE A 185 -8.64 5.03 -11.60
N LYS A 186 -8.05 3.86 -11.42
CA LYS A 186 -8.46 2.85 -10.44
C LYS A 186 -7.61 3.03 -9.17
N PRO A 187 -8.22 3.20 -7.98
CA PRO A 187 -7.48 3.25 -6.72
C PRO A 187 -6.80 1.91 -6.44
N ILE A 188 -5.80 1.91 -5.54
CA ILE A 188 -5.19 0.68 -5.03
C ILE A 188 -6.30 -0.22 -4.44
N PRO A 189 -6.49 -1.45 -4.97
CA PRO A 189 -7.49 -2.38 -4.47
C PRO A 189 -7.26 -2.70 -3.00
N LYS A 190 -8.34 -2.71 -2.23
CA LYS A 190 -8.30 -3.04 -0.80
C LYS A 190 -8.44 -4.54 -0.61
N PHE A 191 -7.77 -5.07 0.42
CA PHE A 191 -8.05 -6.41 0.91
C PHE A 191 -9.47 -6.49 1.50
N ASP A 192 -9.98 -7.72 1.63
CA ASP A 192 -11.23 -8.01 2.33
C ASP A 192 -11.18 -7.56 3.80
N LYS A 193 -9.98 -7.62 4.39
CA LYS A 193 -9.66 -7.15 5.73
C LYS A 193 -8.23 -6.59 5.78
N PRO A 194 -7.95 -5.65 6.69
CA PRO A 194 -6.59 -5.17 6.87
C PRO A 194 -5.69 -6.24 7.48
N TYR A 195 -4.41 -6.20 7.13
CA TYR A 195 -3.36 -7.01 7.76
C TYR A 195 -2.48 -6.14 8.64
N ILE A 196 -2.18 -6.61 9.85
CA ILE A 196 -1.42 -5.85 10.85
C ILE A 196 -0.04 -6.50 11.00
N VAL A 197 1.00 -5.68 10.85
CA VAL A 197 2.40 -6.01 11.09
C VAL A 197 2.83 -5.28 12.36
N ASP A 198 3.08 -6.04 13.43
CA ASP A 198 3.56 -5.56 14.73
C ASP A 198 4.52 -6.60 15.32
N ARG A 199 5.74 -6.19 15.66
CA ARG A 199 6.82 -7.06 16.16
C ARG A 199 7.13 -8.24 15.24
N GLU A 200 7.01 -7.99 13.94
CA GLU A 200 7.09 -9.01 12.90
C GLU A 200 7.81 -8.41 11.67
N ILE A 201 8.32 -9.30 10.83
CA ILE A 201 8.77 -8.96 9.48
C ILE A 201 7.59 -9.13 8.52
N ALA A 202 7.44 -8.20 7.58
CA ALA A 202 6.53 -8.35 6.46
C ALA A 202 7.20 -8.00 5.14
N GLU A 203 6.84 -8.67 4.06
CA GLU A 203 7.30 -8.35 2.72
C GLU A 203 6.25 -8.65 1.66
N VAL A 204 6.29 -7.93 0.54
CA VAL A 204 5.47 -8.26 -0.63
C VAL A 204 6.30 -9.11 -1.59
N VAL A 205 5.75 -10.24 -1.99
CA VAL A 205 6.39 -11.14 -2.96
C VAL A 205 5.46 -11.41 -4.12
N ILE A 206 6.06 -11.57 -5.29
CA ILE A 206 5.39 -12.06 -6.50
C ILE A 206 6.04 -13.37 -6.95
N ARG A 207 5.33 -14.11 -7.79
CA ARG A 207 5.86 -15.28 -8.49
C ARG A 207 5.41 -15.26 -9.94
N ASP A 208 6.29 -15.66 -10.84
CA ASP A 208 5.96 -15.87 -12.24
C ASP A 208 5.38 -17.28 -12.52
N ASP A 209 4.97 -17.53 -13.76
CA ASP A 209 4.35 -18.78 -14.21
C ASP A 209 5.34 -19.86 -14.69
N GLY A 210 6.64 -19.63 -14.50
CA GLY A 210 7.72 -20.43 -15.06
C GLY A 210 8.44 -19.76 -16.22
N THR A 211 7.98 -18.60 -16.67
CA THR A 211 8.71 -17.71 -17.57
C THR A 211 9.04 -16.42 -16.83
N ALA A 212 10.31 -15.99 -16.88
CA ALA A 212 10.73 -14.75 -16.23
C ALA A 212 9.90 -13.55 -16.70
N VAL A 213 9.61 -12.63 -15.79
CA VAL A 213 9.12 -11.29 -16.13
C VAL A 213 10.32 -10.35 -16.19
N PRO A 214 10.52 -9.62 -17.30
CA PRO A 214 11.64 -8.70 -17.43
C PRO A 214 11.67 -7.60 -16.37
N ALA A 215 12.87 -7.08 -16.11
CA ALA A 215 13.11 -5.84 -15.38
C ALA A 215 12.17 -4.70 -15.82
N ASP A 216 11.84 -3.82 -14.88
CA ASP A 216 11.02 -2.62 -15.06
C ASP A 216 9.56 -2.81 -15.50
N GLU A 217 9.08 -4.04 -15.67
CA GLU A 217 7.72 -4.30 -16.15
C GLU A 217 6.65 -4.25 -15.04
N ILE A 218 7.00 -4.67 -13.82
CA ILE A 218 6.05 -4.83 -12.72
C ILE A 218 6.17 -3.65 -11.76
N MET A 219 5.03 -3.08 -11.41
CA MET A 219 4.92 -2.08 -10.36
C MET A 219 3.92 -2.55 -9.31
N LEU A 220 4.34 -2.51 -8.05
CA LEU A 220 3.51 -2.81 -6.90
C LEU A 220 3.23 -1.54 -6.11
N ALA A 221 2.07 -1.48 -5.47
CA ALA A 221 1.74 -0.41 -4.53
C ALA A 221 1.02 -0.95 -3.30
N LEU A 222 1.38 -0.41 -2.14
CA LEU A 222 0.69 -0.66 -0.88
C LEU A 222 -0.01 0.58 -0.40
N SER A 223 -1.17 0.40 0.24
CA SER A 223 -1.86 1.45 0.97
C SER A 223 -2.20 0.97 2.39
N GLY A 224 -2.20 1.88 3.34
CA GLY A 224 -2.33 1.50 4.74
C GLY A 224 -2.30 2.65 5.72
N VAL A 225 -2.03 2.31 6.97
CA VAL A 225 -1.75 3.24 8.07
C VAL A 225 -0.45 2.80 8.72
N LYS A 226 0.47 3.74 8.94
CA LYS A 226 1.69 3.52 9.71
C LYS A 226 1.55 4.21 11.06
N ILE A 227 1.80 3.48 12.13
CA ILE A 227 1.83 3.99 13.49
C ILE A 227 3.26 3.94 13.99
N GLU A 228 3.80 5.07 14.46
CA GLU A 228 5.12 5.17 15.09
C GLU A 228 4.91 5.27 16.60
N LEU A 229 5.51 4.36 17.37
CA LEU A 229 5.35 4.22 18.83
C LEU A 229 6.50 4.81 19.65
N VAL A 230 7.61 5.16 19.00
CA VAL A 230 8.79 5.82 19.58
C VAL A 230 9.34 6.89 18.65
#